data_AF-A0A8D2DME0-F1
#
_entry.id   AF-A0A8D2DME0-F1
#
_cell.length_a   1.000
_cell.length_b   1.000
_cell.length_c   1.000
_cell.angle_alpha   90.00
_cell.angle_beta   90.00
_cell.angle_gamma   90.00
#
_symmetry.space_group_name_H-M   'P 1'
#
loop_
_entity.id
_entity.type
_entity.pdbx_description
1 polymer ?
#
loop_
_entity_poly.entity_id
_entity_poly.type
_entity_poly.pdbx_seq_one_letter_code
_entity_poly.pdbx_strand_id
1 'polypeptide(L)'
;MDQREILQKFLDEAQNKKNNNEEFANEFLKLKRQSTKYKADKIYPTTVAQRPKNIKKNRYKDILPYDHSLVELSLITSDEDSSYINANFIKGVYGPKAYIATQGPLSTTLLDFWRMIWEYSVLIIIMACMEFEMGKEAEKRKSDYIIRTLKAKFNSTSVVLPPQASLQNLFSQITRVSF
;
A
#
# COMPACT_ATOMS: atom_id res chain seq x y z
N MET A 1 5.00 27.40 19.64
CA MET A 1 5.96 27.32 18.53
C MET A 1 5.19 27.45 17.25
N ASP A 2 5.59 28.39 16.39
CA ASP A 2 5.03 28.47 15.05
C ASP A 2 5.62 27.37 14.14
N GLN A 3 5.09 27.23 12.91
CA GLN A 3 5.59 26.20 11.98
C GLN A 3 7.05 26.42 11.60
N ARG A 4 7.53 27.67 11.57
CA ARG A 4 8.91 27.99 11.19
C ARG A 4 9.88 27.51 12.26
N GLU A 5 9.57 27.74 13.53
CA GLU A 5 10.38 27.30 14.67
C GLU A 5 10.45 25.76 14.72
N ILE A 6 9.31 25.08 14.51
CA ILE A 6 9.25 23.61 14.49
C ILE A 6 10.13 23.05 13.37
N LEU A 7 9.99 23.60 12.15
CA LEU A 7 10.76 23.15 10.99
C LEU A 7 12.25 23.46 11.16
N GLN A 8 12.62 24.64 11.68
CA GLN A 8 14.01 24.99 11.92
C GLN A 8 14.66 24.04 12.93
N LYS A 9 13.97 23.76 14.05
CA LYS A 9 14.45 22.79 15.04
C LYS A 9 14.65 21.40 14.43
N PHE A 10 13.71 20.93 13.60
CA PHE A 10 13.85 19.64 12.92
C PHE A 10 15.03 19.61 11.94
N LEU A 11 15.27 20.70 11.21
CA LEU A 11 16.41 20.80 10.29
C LEU A 11 17.74 20.72 11.04
N ASP A 12 17.86 21.43 12.16
CA ASP A 12 19.07 21.42 12.98
C ASP A 12 19.33 20.01 13.56
N GLU A 13 18.29 19.34 14.07
CA GLU A 13 18.36 17.96 14.54
C GLU A 13 18.78 16.98 13.42
N ALA A 14 18.17 17.09 12.23
CA ALA A 14 18.46 16.22 11.11
C ALA A 14 19.90 16.36 10.58
N GLN A 15 20.44 17.59 10.55
CA GLN A 15 21.83 17.84 10.14
C GLN A 15 22.82 17.20 11.10
N ASN A 16 22.57 17.30 12.41
CA ASN A 16 23.42 16.69 13.43
C ASN A 16 23.42 15.16 13.32
N LYS A 17 22.27 14.56 13.01
CA LYS A 17 22.08 13.11 12.92
C LYS A 17 22.66 12.48 11.65
N LYS A 18 22.75 13.23 10.55
CA LYS A 18 23.26 12.74 9.25
C LYS A 18 24.68 12.14 9.32
N ASN A 19 25.46 12.55 10.32
CA ASN A 19 26.84 12.10 10.48
C ASN A 19 26.98 10.80 11.31
N ASN A 20 25.88 10.22 11.81
CA ASN A 20 25.92 9.06 12.69
C ASN A 20 25.04 7.88 12.19
N ASN A 21 25.61 7.06 11.29
CA ASN A 21 24.94 5.85 10.79
C ASN A 21 24.62 4.83 11.88
N GLU A 22 25.37 4.82 12.98
CA GLU A 22 25.16 3.89 14.10
C GLU A 22 23.87 4.22 14.87
N GLU A 23 23.53 5.51 14.99
CA GLU A 23 22.26 5.93 15.59
C GLU A 23 21.05 5.42 14.83
N PHE A 24 21.05 5.53 13.50
CA PHE A 24 19.97 4.97 12.67
C PHE A 24 19.86 3.46 12.80
N ALA A 25 20.99 2.74 12.83
CA ALA A 25 21.00 1.30 13.04
C ALA A 25 20.38 0.93 14.40
N ASN A 26 20.74 1.66 15.45
CA ASN A 26 20.23 1.45 16.80
C ASN A 26 18.74 1.76 16.92
N GLU A 27 18.27 2.85 16.31
CA GLU A 27 16.83 3.18 16.27
C GLU A 27 16.02 2.15 15.50
N PHE A 28 16.51 1.72 14.35
CA PHE A 28 15.86 0.68 13.57
C PHE A 28 15.81 -0.66 14.33
N LEU A 29 16.86 -0.97 15.09
CA LEU A 29 16.87 -2.15 15.96
C LEU A 29 15.83 -2.05 17.08
N LYS A 30 15.61 -0.86 17.66
CA LYS A 30 14.52 -0.63 18.64
C LYS A 30 13.15 -0.89 18.02
N LEU A 31 12.89 -0.38 16.81
CA LEU A 31 11.65 -0.64 16.07
C LEU A 31 11.44 -2.13 15.78
N LYS A 32 12.49 -2.83 15.34
CA LYS A 32 12.45 -4.28 15.12
C LYS A 32 12.12 -5.05 16.39
N ARG A 33 12.77 -4.72 17.52
CA ARG A 33 12.51 -5.35 18.82
C ARG A 33 11.07 -5.16 19.26
N GLN A 34 10.53 -3.95 19.11
CA GLN A 34 9.14 -3.65 19.45
C GLN A 34 8.16 -4.44 18.56
N SER A 35 8.40 -4.50 17.25
CA SER A 35 7.58 -5.29 16.32
C SER A 35 7.58 -6.79 16.66
N THR A 36 8.76 -7.35 16.96
CA THR A 36 8.87 -8.75 17.41
C THR A 36 8.12 -9.00 18.71
N LYS A 37 8.22 -8.07 19.67
CA LYS A 37 7.47 -8.15 20.93
C LYS A 37 5.96 -8.14 20.68
N TYR A 38 5.45 -7.25 19.84
CA TYR A 38 4.03 -7.19 19.50
C TYR A 38 3.50 -8.48 18.86
N LYS A 39 4.32 -9.15 18.04
CA LYS A 39 4.00 -10.46 17.49
C LYS A 39 3.96 -11.55 18.58
N ALA A 40 4.95 -11.57 19.47
CA ALA A 40 5.04 -12.55 20.56
C ALA A 40 3.87 -12.41 21.55
N ASP A 41 3.57 -11.17 21.93
CA ASP A 41 2.52 -10.81 22.88
C ASP A 41 1.11 -10.82 22.24
N LYS A 42 1.02 -11.11 20.93
CA LYS A 42 -0.23 -11.11 20.13
C LYS A 42 -1.06 -9.82 20.27
N ILE A 43 -0.39 -8.67 20.42
CA ILE A 43 -1.06 -7.37 20.61
C ILE A 43 -1.92 -7.00 19.40
N TYR A 44 -1.42 -7.33 18.20
CA TYR A 44 -2.14 -7.12 16.94
C TYR A 44 -2.30 -8.47 16.23
N PRO A 45 -3.44 -9.14 16.43
CA PRO A 45 -3.69 -10.45 15.82
C PRO A 45 -3.81 -10.35 14.28
N THR A 46 -3.54 -11.46 13.61
CA THR A 46 -3.63 -11.65 12.15
C THR A 46 -4.49 -12.87 11.80
N THR A 47 -5.48 -13.16 12.65
CA THR A 47 -6.25 -14.41 12.62
C THR A 47 -7.03 -14.58 11.32
N VAL A 48 -7.54 -13.50 10.73
CA VAL A 48 -8.28 -13.56 9.46
C VAL A 48 -7.36 -14.00 8.32
N ALA A 49 -6.15 -13.45 8.27
CA ALA A 49 -5.15 -13.78 7.27
C ALA A 49 -4.65 -15.23 7.35
N GLN A 50 -4.68 -15.81 8.56
CA GLN A 50 -4.22 -17.17 8.85
C GLN A 50 -5.29 -18.25 8.60
N ARG A 51 -6.55 -17.88 8.31
CA ARG A 51 -7.61 -18.86 8.01
C ARG A 51 -7.20 -19.72 6.80
N PRO A 52 -7.47 -21.04 6.78
CA PRO A 52 -7.04 -21.93 5.69
C PRO A 52 -7.39 -21.44 4.28
N LYS A 53 -8.58 -20.86 4.10
CA LYS A 53 -9.04 -20.29 2.83
C LYS A 53 -8.28 -19.03 2.37
N ASN A 54 -7.65 -18.31 3.30
CA ASN A 54 -6.95 -17.05 3.05
C ASN A 54 -5.43 -17.21 2.93
N ILE A 55 -4.86 -18.35 3.37
CA ILE A 55 -3.39 -18.59 3.31
C ILE A 55 -2.84 -18.38 1.90
N LYS A 56 -3.55 -18.89 0.88
CA LYS A 56 -3.14 -18.78 -0.54
C LYS A 56 -3.29 -17.36 -1.13
N LYS A 57 -3.94 -16.44 -0.41
CA LYS A 57 -4.11 -15.04 -0.81
C LYS A 57 -2.95 -14.15 -0.32
N ASN A 58 -2.00 -14.69 0.45
CA ASN A 58 -0.83 -13.98 0.96
C ASN A 58 0.42 -14.26 0.10
N ARG A 59 1.07 -13.20 -0.40
CA ARG A 59 2.31 -13.32 -1.19
C ARG A 59 3.48 -13.82 -0.35
N TYR A 60 3.57 -13.38 0.91
CA TYR A 60 4.60 -13.79 1.86
C TYR A 60 3.94 -14.32 3.13
N LYS A 61 4.45 -15.45 3.65
CA LYS A 61 3.89 -16.11 4.84
C LYS A 61 4.07 -15.30 6.12
N ASP A 62 5.09 -14.45 6.16
CA ASP A 62 5.52 -13.65 7.30
C ASP A 62 4.97 -12.21 7.27
N ILE A 63 4.29 -11.81 6.18
CA ILE A 63 3.68 -10.49 6.01
C ILE A 63 2.16 -10.66 5.92
N LEU A 64 1.49 -10.52 7.07
CA LEU A 64 0.05 -10.68 7.21
C LEU A 64 -0.56 -9.39 7.74
N PRO A 65 -1.73 -8.97 7.24
CA PRO A 65 -2.40 -7.77 7.70
C PRO A 65 -2.94 -7.97 9.12
N TYR A 66 -2.89 -6.91 9.93
CA TYR A 66 -3.50 -6.94 11.26
C TYR A 66 -5.03 -6.88 11.17
N ASP A 67 -5.72 -7.65 12.00
CA ASP A 67 -7.17 -7.77 11.98
C ASP A 67 -7.85 -6.40 12.26
N HIS A 68 -7.31 -5.61 13.20
CA HIS A 68 -7.92 -4.35 13.64
C HIS A 68 -7.94 -3.23 12.60
N SER A 69 -7.11 -3.32 11.56
CA SER A 69 -7.00 -2.33 10.48
C SER A 69 -7.17 -2.97 9.12
N LEU A 70 -7.67 -4.21 9.06
CA LEU A 70 -7.86 -4.96 7.83
C LEU A 70 -8.80 -4.22 6.88
N VAL A 71 -8.46 -4.23 5.58
CA VAL A 71 -9.41 -3.85 4.54
C VAL A 71 -10.31 -5.04 4.27
N GLU A 72 -11.60 -4.90 4.57
CA GLU A 72 -12.60 -5.93 4.32
C GLU A 72 -13.32 -5.65 3.00
N LEU A 73 -13.61 -6.71 2.24
CA LEU A 73 -14.37 -6.64 1.00
C LEU A 73 -15.80 -7.10 1.24
N SER A 74 -16.76 -6.24 0.99
CA SER A 74 -18.20 -6.55 1.06
C SER A 74 -18.81 -6.75 -0.32
N LEU A 75 -18.19 -6.22 -1.37
CA LEU A 75 -18.65 -6.39 -2.75
C LEU A 75 -18.48 -7.85 -3.18
N ILE A 76 -19.58 -8.56 -3.40
CA ILE A 76 -19.58 -9.95 -3.90
C ILE A 76 -19.84 -9.96 -5.40
N THR A 77 -18.96 -10.64 -6.14
CA THR A 77 -18.98 -10.85 -7.60
C THR A 77 -19.17 -12.31 -7.99
N SER A 78 -18.91 -13.25 -7.07
CA SER A 78 -19.14 -14.70 -7.20
C SER A 78 -19.28 -15.37 -5.82
N ASP A 79 -19.81 -16.59 -5.78
CA ASP A 79 -19.98 -17.37 -4.54
C ASP A 79 -18.63 -17.77 -3.89
N GLU A 80 -17.53 -17.69 -4.64
CA GLU A 80 -16.18 -17.98 -4.14
C GLU A 80 -15.50 -16.77 -3.47
N ASP A 81 -16.12 -15.59 -3.55
CA ASP A 81 -15.54 -14.37 -3.01
C ASP A 81 -15.45 -14.43 -1.49
N SER A 82 -14.28 -14.03 -0.98
CA SER A 82 -14.09 -13.81 0.44
C SER A 82 -14.06 -12.32 0.74
N SER A 83 -14.29 -11.97 2.00
CA SER A 83 -14.09 -10.61 2.52
C SER A 83 -12.63 -10.25 2.73
N TYR A 84 -11.69 -11.14 2.41
CA TYR A 84 -10.28 -10.99 2.73
C TYR A 84 -9.46 -10.52 1.53
N ILE A 85 -8.66 -9.49 1.77
CA ILE A 85 -7.51 -9.10 0.97
C ILE A 85 -6.34 -8.79 1.90
N ASN A 86 -5.09 -9.06 1.47
CA ASN A 86 -3.90 -8.71 2.24
C ASN A 86 -3.62 -7.20 2.12
N ALA A 87 -4.37 -6.41 2.88
CA ALA A 87 -4.26 -4.96 2.93
C ALA A 87 -4.71 -4.40 4.28
N ASN A 88 -4.11 -3.28 4.70
CA ASN A 88 -4.51 -2.53 5.89
C ASN A 88 -4.77 -1.05 5.56
N PHE A 89 -5.73 -0.45 6.26
CA PHE A 89 -5.88 1.00 6.29
C PHE A 89 -4.77 1.65 7.12
N ILE A 90 -4.21 2.74 6.61
CA ILE A 90 -3.28 3.60 7.34
C ILE A 90 -3.93 4.98 7.51
N LYS A 91 -3.90 5.47 8.75
CA LYS A 91 -4.43 6.80 9.09
C LYS A 91 -3.55 7.88 8.46
N GLY A 92 -4.20 8.88 7.87
CA GLY A 92 -3.56 10.13 7.46
C GLY A 92 -3.72 11.19 8.54
N VAL A 93 -3.30 12.42 8.21
CA VAL A 93 -3.39 13.56 9.12
C VAL A 93 -4.85 13.86 9.52
N TYR A 94 -5.79 13.71 8.57
CA TYR A 94 -7.19 14.13 8.76
C TYR A 94 -8.21 12.99 8.79
N GLY A 95 -7.79 11.73 8.60
CA GLY A 95 -8.74 10.64 8.42
C GLY A 95 -8.18 9.25 8.70
N PRO A 96 -9.00 8.33 9.20
CA PRO A 96 -8.56 6.99 9.59
C PRO A 96 -8.25 6.07 8.40
N LYS A 97 -8.76 6.38 7.20
CA LYS A 97 -8.65 5.56 5.98
C LYS A 97 -8.02 6.36 4.83
N ALA A 98 -6.96 7.12 5.13
CA ALA A 98 -6.32 7.96 4.11
C ALA A 98 -5.54 7.14 3.08
N TYR A 99 -4.96 6.02 3.51
CA TYR A 99 -4.19 5.14 2.63
C TYR A 99 -4.59 3.69 2.83
N ILE A 100 -4.40 2.91 1.77
CA ILE A 100 -4.43 1.46 1.81
C ILE A 100 -3.02 0.97 1.49
N ALA A 101 -2.38 0.28 2.45
CA ALA A 101 -1.16 -0.46 2.19
C ALA A 101 -1.53 -1.91 1.88
N THR A 102 -1.18 -2.38 0.68
CA THR A 102 -1.50 -3.72 0.18
C THR A 102 -0.27 -4.37 -0.42
N GLN A 103 -0.22 -5.71 -0.43
CA GLN A 103 0.77 -6.44 -1.22
C GLN A 103 0.56 -6.20 -2.73
N GLY A 104 1.61 -6.43 -3.52
CA GLY A 104 1.44 -6.60 -4.97
C GLY A 104 0.53 -7.80 -5.25
N PRO A 105 -0.56 -7.63 -6.02
CA PRO A 105 -1.58 -8.68 -6.17
C PRO A 105 -0.99 -9.94 -6.78
N LEU A 106 -1.45 -11.11 -6.31
CA LEU A 106 -1.17 -12.41 -6.92
C LEU A 106 -2.12 -12.62 -8.10
N SER A 107 -1.80 -13.55 -9.00
CA SER A 107 -2.72 -13.97 -10.07
C SER A 107 -4.10 -14.38 -9.52
N THR A 108 -4.12 -15.02 -8.35
CA THR A 108 -5.33 -15.46 -7.63
C THR A 108 -6.07 -14.36 -6.86
N THR A 109 -5.47 -13.17 -6.70
CA THR A 109 -6.07 -12.06 -5.93
C THR A 109 -6.22 -10.78 -6.76
N LEU A 110 -6.09 -10.88 -8.10
CA LEU A 110 -6.30 -9.73 -9.00
C LEU A 110 -7.73 -9.22 -8.92
N LEU A 111 -8.71 -10.11 -8.83
CA LEU A 111 -10.12 -9.73 -8.69
C LEU A 111 -10.38 -9.05 -7.34
N ASP A 112 -9.87 -9.62 -6.24
CA ASP A 112 -9.95 -9.01 -4.90
C ASP A 112 -9.35 -7.60 -4.88
N PHE A 113 -8.22 -7.39 -5.54
CA PHE A 113 -7.60 -6.08 -5.67
C PHE A 113 -8.53 -5.07 -6.37
N TRP A 114 -9.15 -5.45 -7.47
CA TRP A 114 -10.09 -4.57 -8.17
C TRP A 114 -11.39 -4.33 -7.41
N ARG A 115 -11.91 -5.36 -6.71
CA ARG A 115 -13.04 -5.23 -5.79
C ARG A 115 -12.72 -4.17 -4.72
N MET A 116 -11.52 -4.21 -4.15
CA MET A 116 -11.06 -3.21 -3.18
C MET A 116 -11.03 -1.79 -3.76
N ILE A 117 -10.40 -1.61 -4.93
CA ILE A 117 -10.31 -0.29 -5.59
C ILE A 117 -11.69 0.28 -5.87
N TRP A 118 -12.60 -0.55 -6.37
CA TRP A 118 -13.97 -0.16 -6.68
C TRP A 118 -14.77 0.18 -5.43
N GLU A 119 -14.83 -0.74 -4.46
CA GLU A 119 -15.61 -0.61 -3.22
C GLU A 119 -15.21 0.63 -2.41
N TYR A 120 -13.91 0.92 -2.34
CA TYR A 120 -13.38 2.07 -1.60
C TYR A 120 -13.20 3.33 -2.45
N SER A 121 -13.70 3.34 -3.69
CA SER A 121 -13.64 4.50 -4.60
C SER A 121 -12.23 5.08 -4.72
N VAL A 122 -11.23 4.20 -4.85
CA VAL A 122 -9.82 4.59 -4.91
C VAL A 122 -9.52 5.22 -6.26
N LEU A 123 -9.07 6.48 -6.25
CA LEU A 123 -8.69 7.22 -7.46
C LEU A 123 -7.21 7.03 -7.84
N ILE A 124 -6.32 6.94 -6.84
CA ILE A 124 -4.86 6.96 -7.03
C ILE A 124 -4.26 5.65 -6.53
N ILE A 125 -3.45 5.01 -7.39
CA ILE A 125 -2.67 3.82 -7.06
C ILE A 125 -1.19 4.16 -7.23
N ILE A 126 -0.39 3.97 -6.18
CA ILE A 126 1.06 4.17 -6.20
C ILE A 126 1.72 2.79 -6.11
N MET A 127 2.40 2.38 -7.18
CA MET A 127 3.19 1.15 -7.21
C MET A 127 4.68 1.50 -7.09
N ALA A 128 5.30 1.08 -5.99
CA ALA A 128 6.69 1.40 -5.65
C ALA A 128 7.68 0.25 -5.92
N CYS A 129 7.30 -0.70 -6.77
CA CYS A 129 8.16 -1.80 -7.22
C CYS A 129 7.98 -2.05 -8.72
N MET A 130 8.98 -2.69 -9.34
CA MET A 130 8.84 -3.26 -10.68
C MET A 130 8.13 -4.62 -10.55
N GLU A 131 7.47 -5.14 -11.59
CA GLU A 131 6.98 -6.53 -11.53
C GLU A 131 8.15 -7.54 -11.54
N PHE A 132 9.33 -7.15 -12.03
CA PHE A 132 10.56 -7.95 -11.97
C PHE A 132 11.67 -7.20 -11.21
N GLU A 133 12.22 -7.84 -10.18
CA GLU A 133 13.36 -7.31 -9.44
C GLU A 133 14.43 -8.41 -9.28
N MET A 134 15.67 -8.09 -9.64
CA MET A 134 16.84 -8.98 -9.46
C MET A 134 16.70 -10.40 -10.03
N GLY A 135 16.08 -10.57 -11.21
CA GLY A 135 16.00 -11.85 -11.91
C GLY A 135 15.09 -12.90 -11.26
N LYS A 136 14.38 -12.56 -10.18
CA LYS A 136 13.28 -13.38 -9.65
C LYS A 136 12.00 -13.02 -10.40
N GLU A 137 11.67 -13.82 -11.41
CA GLU A 137 10.33 -13.85 -11.97
C GLU A 137 9.35 -14.43 -10.95
N ALA A 138 8.33 -13.66 -10.57
CA ALA A 138 7.02 -14.26 -10.35
C ALA A 138 6.40 -14.50 -11.75
N GLU A 139 6.91 -15.53 -12.43
CA GLU A 139 6.44 -16.12 -13.69
C GLU A 139 6.49 -15.28 -14.99
N LYS A 140 7.04 -15.90 -16.04
CA LYS A 140 7.40 -15.33 -17.35
C LYS A 140 6.24 -14.69 -18.09
N ARG A 141 6.32 -13.37 -18.34
CA ARG A 141 5.99 -12.73 -19.63
C ARG A 141 6.54 -11.29 -19.69
N LYS A 142 7.47 -11.08 -20.63
CA LYS A 142 8.09 -9.81 -20.98
C LYS A 142 7.07 -8.87 -21.61
N SER A 143 6.90 -7.66 -21.09
CA SER A 143 7.02 -6.36 -21.80
C SER A 143 6.27 -5.22 -21.08
N ASP A 144 7.05 -4.18 -20.76
CA ASP A 144 6.70 -2.74 -20.69
C ASP A 144 6.13 -2.14 -19.39
N TYR A 145 7.05 -1.59 -18.59
CA TYR A 145 6.77 -0.53 -17.62
C TYR A 145 6.76 0.83 -18.29
N ILE A 146 5.61 1.18 -18.86
CA ILE A 146 5.13 2.56 -18.88
C ILE A 146 4.00 2.58 -17.84
N ILE A 147 3.52 3.75 -17.40
CA ILE A 147 2.21 3.85 -16.74
C ILE A 147 1.19 3.22 -17.70
N ARG A 148 1.02 1.91 -17.60
CA ARG A 148 0.02 1.16 -18.32
C ARG A 148 -1.21 1.40 -17.50
N THR A 149 -2.10 2.17 -18.08
CA THR A 149 -3.52 1.86 -18.08
C THR A 149 -3.74 0.42 -17.63
N LEU A 150 -4.09 0.24 -16.36
CA LEU A 150 -4.45 -1.05 -15.82
C LEU A 150 -5.78 -1.42 -16.48
N LYS A 151 -5.71 -2.07 -17.66
CA LYS A 151 -6.89 -2.50 -18.42
C LYS A 151 -7.45 -3.75 -17.77
N ALA A 152 -8.29 -3.56 -16.77
CA ALA A 152 -9.19 -4.61 -16.32
C ALA A 152 -10.35 -4.72 -17.33
N LYS A 153 -10.56 -5.91 -17.91
CA LYS A 153 -11.72 -6.22 -18.72
C LYS A 153 -12.61 -7.17 -17.91
N PHE A 154 -13.80 -6.72 -17.52
CA PHE A 154 -14.79 -7.53 -16.82
C PHE A 154 -16.12 -7.40 -17.55
N ASN A 155 -16.72 -8.52 -17.96
CA ASN A 155 -18.05 -8.60 -18.57
C ASN A 155 -18.33 -7.48 -19.60
N SER A 156 -17.54 -7.43 -20.68
CA SER A 156 -17.63 -6.43 -21.77
C SER A 156 -17.27 -4.98 -21.43
N THR A 157 -17.01 -4.64 -20.16
CA THR A 157 -16.59 -3.29 -19.73
C THR A 157 -15.08 -3.26 -19.59
N SER A 158 -14.43 -2.26 -20.21
CA SER A 158 -12.98 -2.03 -20.11
C SER A 158 -12.72 -0.74 -19.36
N VAL A 159 -12.00 -0.80 -18.24
CA VAL A 159 -11.50 0.41 -17.58
C VAL A 159 -10.16 0.76 -18.21
N VAL A 160 -10.06 1.96 -18.80
CA VAL A 160 -8.85 2.47 -19.45
C VAL A 160 -8.41 3.74 -18.71
N LEU A 161 -7.45 3.62 -17.79
CA LEU A 161 -6.78 4.78 -17.18
C LEU A 161 -5.72 5.34 -18.16
N PRO A 162 -5.90 6.50 -18.81
CA PRO A 162 -4.93 6.99 -19.79
C PRO A 162 -3.54 7.21 -19.15
N PRO A 163 -2.44 7.10 -19.92
CA PRO A 163 -1.11 7.45 -19.42
C PRO A 163 -1.12 8.92 -19.03
N GLN A 164 -1.00 9.23 -17.74
CA GLN A 164 -0.73 10.60 -17.33
C GLN A 164 0.69 10.95 -17.77
N ALA A 165 0.79 11.84 -18.76
CA ALA A 165 2.01 12.58 -19.01
C ALA A 165 2.47 13.23 -17.69
N SER A 166 3.79 13.23 -17.47
CA SER A 166 4.52 13.74 -16.30
C SER A 166 3.69 14.50 -15.25
N LEU A 167 3.83 14.09 -13.98
CA LEU A 167 3.26 14.76 -12.78
C LEU A 167 3.45 16.30 -12.76
N GLN A 168 4.41 16.84 -13.52
CA GLN A 168 4.61 18.28 -13.71
C GLN A 168 3.42 19.01 -14.35
N ASN A 169 2.59 18.35 -15.17
CA ASN A 169 1.44 18.98 -15.83
C ASN A 169 0.16 18.97 -14.97
N LEU A 170 0.10 18.20 -13.88
CA LEU A 170 -1.10 18.12 -13.04
C LEU A 170 -1.26 19.38 -12.16
N PHE A 171 -0.16 20.01 -11.77
CA PHE A 171 -0.18 21.24 -10.95
C PHE A 171 -0.36 22.53 -11.77
N SER A 172 -0.09 22.51 -13.08
CA SER A 172 -0.28 23.68 -13.95
C SER A 172 -1.73 23.87 -14.42
N GLN A 173 -2.59 22.87 -14.25
CA GLN A 173 -4.00 22.91 -14.64
C GLN A 173 -4.98 23.19 -13.49
N ILE A 174 -4.49 23.34 -12.25
CA ILE A 174 -5.32 23.80 -11.13
C ILE A 174 -5.52 25.30 -11.30
N THR A 175 -6.62 25.69 -11.95
CA THR A 175 -7.07 27.08 -11.96
C THR A 175 -7.37 27.49 -10.52
N ARG A 176 -6.77 28.59 -10.06
CA ARG A 176 -7.19 29.24 -8.81
C ARG A 176 -8.65 29.61 -8.96
N VAL A 177 -9.53 28.96 -8.19
CA VAL A 177 -10.86 29.50 -7.95
C VAL A 177 -10.68 30.61 -6.91
N SER A 178 -10.86 31.85 -7.34
CA SER A 178 -10.96 33.01 -6.46
C SER A 178 -12.15 32.82 -5.53
N PHE A 179 -11.96 33.10 -4.24
CA PHE A 179 -13.08 33.34 -3.32
C PHE A 179 -13.80 34.64 -3.69
#